data_AF-A0A538TAX1-F1
#
_entry.id   AF-A0A538TAX1-F1
#
_cell.length_a   1.000
_cell.length_b   1.000
_cell.length_c   1.000
_cell.angle_alpha   90.00
_cell.angle_beta   90.00
_cell.angle_gamma   90.00
#
_symmetry.space_group_name_H-M   'P 1'
#
loop_
_entity.id
_entity.type
_entity.pdbx_description
1 polymer ?
#
loop_
_entity_poly.entity_id
_entity_poly.type
_entity_poly.pdbx_seq_one_letter_code
_entity_poly.pdbx_strand_id
1 'polypeptide(L)' 'MPKHRDTFTSEEMGALRVLVDHLRRAPKREQELLRGGMRGLGFYISDFEKAENRFVPSDLDRLVHEGRVKIAA' A
#
# COMPACT_ATOMS: atom_id res chain seq x y z
N MET A 1 -15.28 -3.57 4.38
CA MET A 1 -14.85 -3.12 3.04
C MET A 1 -13.87 -1.96 3.23
N PRO A 2 -12.81 -1.85 2.41
CA PRO A 2 -11.96 -0.67 2.42
C PRO A 2 -12.81 0.57 2.11
N LYS A 3 -12.45 1.70 2.70
CA LYS A 3 -13.19 2.96 2.49
C LYS A 3 -12.78 3.61 1.17
N HIS A 4 -11.57 3.31 0.72
CA HIS A 4 -10.98 3.84 -0.50
C HIS A 4 -10.81 2.73 -1.55
N ARG A 5 -10.05 3.04 -2.59
CA ARG A 5 -9.81 2.19 -3.76
C ARG A 5 -9.20 0.85 -3.36
N ASP A 6 -9.76 -0.23 -3.90
CA ASP A 6 -9.31 -1.61 -3.68
C ASP A 6 -8.85 -2.31 -4.97
N THR A 7 -8.97 -1.66 -6.12
CA THR A 7 -8.66 -2.24 -7.44
C THR A 7 -7.61 -1.39 -8.16
N PHE A 8 -6.48 -2.01 -8.52
CA PHE A 8 -5.29 -1.34 -9.09
C PHE A 8 -4.81 -2.08 -10.34
N THR A 9 -4.17 -1.38 -11.27
CA THR A 9 -3.50 -2.05 -12.41
C THR A 9 -2.22 -2.74 -11.95
N SER A 10 -1.66 -3.60 -12.80
CA SER A 10 -0.36 -4.23 -12.53
C SER A 10 0.76 -3.19 -12.34
N GLU A 11 0.72 -2.08 -13.09
CA GLU A 11 1.69 -0.99 -12.97
C GLU A 11 1.56 -0.26 -11.63
N GLU A 12 0.33 0.09 -11.22
CA GLU A 12 0.06 0.73 -9.93
C GLU A 12 0.47 -0.19 -8.77
N MET A 13 0.22 -1.50 -8.89
CA MET A 13 0.71 -2.44 -7.89
C MET A 13 2.24 -2.51 -7.84
N GLY A 14 2.91 -2.41 -8.98
CA GLY A 14 4.37 -2.27 -9.03
C GLY A 14 4.84 -1.03 -8.27
N ALA A 15 4.21 0.12 -8.51
CA ALA A 15 4.52 1.36 -7.80
C ALA A 15 4.27 1.26 -6.29
N LEU A 16 3.16 0.64 -5.87
CA LEU A 16 2.85 0.42 -4.46
C LEU A 16 3.90 -0.46 -3.77
N ARG A 17 4.37 -1.53 -4.43
CA ARG A 17 5.46 -2.38 -3.89
C ARG A 17 6.73 -1.59 -3.64
N VAL A 18 7.13 -0.74 -4.59
CA VAL A 18 8.32 0.12 -4.47
C VAL A 18 8.18 1.09 -3.29
N LEU A 19 7.04 1.78 -3.20
CA LEU A 19 6.77 2.73 -2.12
C LEU A 19 6.79 2.06 -0.74
N VAL A 20 6.23 0.85 -0.62
CA VAL A 20 6.18 0.10 0.64
C VAL A 20 7.55 -0.48 1.02
N ASP A 21 8.37 -0.94 0.08
CA ASP A 21 9.75 -1.37 0.40
C ASP A 21 10.59 -0.20 0.93
N HIS A 22 10.47 0.98 0.31
CA HIS A 22 11.15 2.19 0.78
C HIS A 22 10.64 2.64 2.15
N LEU A 23 9.33 2.53 2.43
CA LEU A 23 8.72 2.96 3.69
C LEU A 23 9.41 2.35 4.91
N ARG A 24 9.84 1.08 4.81
CA ARG A 24 10.48 0.34 5.92
C ARG A 24 11.83 0.92 6.32
N ARG A 25 12.57 1.49 5.36
CA ARG A 25 13.96 1.95 5.55
C ARG A 25 14.05 3.46 5.75
N ALA A 26 13.00 4.17 5.37
CA ALA A 26 12.96 5.62 5.40
C ALA A 26 12.85 6.18 6.85
N PRO A 27 13.53 7.30 7.15
CA PRO A 27 13.29 8.05 8.38
C PRO A 27 11.88 8.64 8.42
N LYS A 28 11.37 8.99 9.61
CA LYS A 28 9.97 9.43 9.82
C LYS A 28 9.50 10.52 8.85
N ARG A 29 10.35 11.50 8.54
CA ARG A 29 10.01 12.60 7.61
C ARG A 29 9.75 12.10 6.19
N GLU A 30 10.55 11.15 5.72
CA GLU A 30 10.41 10.55 4.39
C GLU A 30 9.27 9.54 4.34
N GLN A 31 8.95 8.87 5.46
CA GLN A 31 7.79 7.98 5.53
C GLN A 31 6.48 8.71 5.22
N GLU A 32 6.32 9.97 5.63
CA GLU A 32 5.11 10.73 5.31
C GLU A 32 5.00 11.05 3.81
N LEU A 33 6.13 11.32 3.14
CA LEU A 33 6.17 11.51 1.70
C LEU A 33 5.79 10.22 0.95
N LEU A 34 6.33 9.08 1.39
CA LEU A 34 6.02 7.78 0.81
C LEU A 34 4.55 7.39 1.01
N ARG A 35 4.00 7.65 2.21
CA ARG A 35 2.55 7.51 2.47
C ARG A 35 1.74 8.45 1.58
N GLY A 36 2.21 9.67 1.36
CA GLY A 36 1.64 10.61 0.40
C GLY A 36 1.55 10.04 -1.02
N GLY A 37 2.64 9.41 -1.50
CA GLY A 37 2.68 8.73 -2.79
C GLY A 37 1.65 7.60 -2.89
N MET A 38 1.53 6.76 -1.85
CA MET A 38 0.52 5.69 -1.80
C MET A 38 -0.90 6.27 -1.85
N ARG A 39 -1.18 7.33 -1.10
CA ARG A 39 -2.47 8.02 -1.11
C ARG A 39 -2.78 8.65 -2.47
N GLY A 40 -1.76 9.14 -3.17
CA GLY A 40 -1.89 9.62 -4.55
C GLY A 40 -2.37 8.55 -5.53
N LEU A 41 -2.03 7.28 -5.30
CA LEU A 41 -2.54 6.14 -6.06
C LEU A 41 -3.93 5.67 -5.58
N GLY A 42 -4.44 6.25 -4.50
CA GLY A 42 -5.69 5.86 -3.85
C GLY A 42 -5.54 4.73 -2.82
N PHE A 43 -4.30 4.35 -2.46
CA PHE A 43 -4.03 3.31 -1.47
C PHE A 43 -3.77 3.89 -0.08
N TYR A 44 -4.52 3.41 0.90
CA TYR A 44 -4.42 3.82 2.30
C TYR A 44 -4.12 2.60 3.16
N ILE A 45 -2.91 2.54 3.74
CA ILE A 45 -2.53 1.44 4.65
C ILE A 45 -3.57 1.26 5.78
N SER A 46 -4.11 2.38 6.29
CA SER A 46 -5.09 2.41 7.37
C SER A 46 -6.43 1.73 7.05
N ASP A 47 -6.73 1.51 5.76
CA ASP A 47 -7.94 0.77 5.36
C ASP A 47 -7.80 -0.74 5.59
N PHE A 48 -6.56 -1.20 5.71
CA PHE A 48 -6.23 -2.62 5.73
C PHE A 48 -5.58 -3.07 7.03
N GLU A 49 -4.78 -2.19 7.65
CA GLU A 49 -3.97 -2.45 8.82
C GLU A 49 -4.02 -1.28 9.81
N LYS A 50 -3.86 -1.56 11.10
CA LYS A 50 -3.72 -0.50 12.12
C LYS A 50 -2.36 0.18 11.97
N ALA A 51 -2.32 1.48 12.28
CA ALA A 51 -1.10 2.31 12.16
C ALA A 51 0.10 1.80 12.98
N GLU A 52 -0.16 0.96 13.98
CA GLU A 52 0.80 0.33 14.89
C GLU A 52 1.64 -0.76 14.21
N ASN A 53 1.12 -1.35 13.13
CA ASN A 53 1.81 -2.41 12.40
C ASN A 53 2.76 -1.81 11.34
N ARG A 54 3.99 -2.32 11.29
CA ARG A 54 4.94 -2.01 10.21
C ARG A 54 4.48 -2.70 8.93
N PHE A 55 3.72 -1.99 8.12
CA PHE A 55 3.27 -2.46 6.80
C PHE A 55 4.46 -2.73 5.87
N VAL A 56 4.52 -3.92 5.28
CA VAL A 56 5.63 -4.40 4.44
C VAL A 56 5.12 -4.94 3.09
N PRO A 57 6.00 -5.17 2.08
CA PRO A 57 5.55 -5.63 0.77
C PRO A 57 4.76 -6.94 0.80
N SER A 58 5.10 -7.87 1.71
CA SER A 58 4.35 -9.11 1.88
C SER A 58 2.91 -8.90 2.39
N ASP A 59 2.61 -7.77 3.02
CA ASP A 59 1.23 -7.43 3.37
C ASP A 59 0.43 -7.07 2.11
N LEU A 60 1.02 -6.38 1.12
CA LEU A 60 0.37 -6.16 -0.17
C LEU A 60 0.07 -7.47 -0.87
N ASP A 61 1.03 -8.40 -0.90
CA ASP A 61 0.84 -9.74 -1.47
C ASP A 61 -0.33 -10.47 -0.80
N ARG A 62 -0.37 -10.41 0.54
CA ARG A 62 -1.45 -11.01 1.33
C ARG A 62 -2.81 -10.37 1.02
N LEU A 63 -2.89 -9.05 0.90
CA LEU A 63 -4.14 -8.36 0.55
C LEU A 63 -4.66 -8.76 -0.83
N VAL A 64 -3.76 -8.95 -1.81
CA VAL A 64 -4.12 -9.45 -3.14
C VAL A 64 -4.60 -10.90 -3.07
N HIS A 65 -3.87 -11.76 -2.36
CA HIS A 65 -4.22 -13.16 -2.19
C HIS A 65 -5.56 -13.36 -1.46
N GLU A 66 -5.85 -12.53 -0.44
CA GLU A 66 -7.12 -12.51 0.29
C GLU A 66 -8.28 -11.88 -0.52
N GLY A 67 -8.01 -11.32 -1.71
CA GLY A 67 -9.01 -10.63 -2.54
C GLY A 67 -9.49 -9.29 -1.96
N ARG A 68 -8.80 -8.77 -0.94
CA ARG A 68 -9.06 -7.46 -0.32
C ARG A 68 -8.54 -6.31 -1.17
N VAL A 69 -7.52 -6.59 -1.98
CA VAL A 69 -7.04 -5.75 -3.08
C VAL A 69 -7.11 -6.59 -4.36
N LYS A 70 -7.49 -5.99 -5.47
CA LYS A 70 -7.66 -6.66 -6.77
C LYS A 70 -6.74 -6.03 -7.80
N ILE A 71 -6.21 -6.86 -8.68
CA ILE A 71 -5.45 -6.41 -9.84
C ILE A 71 -6.40 -6.41 -11.04
N ALA A 72 -6.66 -5.23 -11.60
CA ALA A 72 -7.40 -5.09 -12.84
C ALA A 72 -6.56 -5.59 -14.01
N ALA A 73 -7.24 -6.21 -14.98
CA ALA A 73 -6.66 -6.61 -16.25
C ALA A 73 -6.26 -5.39 -17.09
#